data_AF-H0I3T7-F1
#
_entry.id   AF-H0I3T7-F1
#
_cell.length_a   1.000
_cell.length_b   1.000
_cell.length_c   1.000
_cell.angle_alpha   90.00
_cell.angle_beta   90.00
_cell.angle_gamma   90.00
#
_symmetry.space_group_name_H-M   'P 1'
#
loop_
_entity.id
_entity.type
_entity.pdbx_description
1 polymer ?
#
loop_
_entity_poly.entity_id
_entity_poly.type
_entity_poly.pdbx_seq_one_letter_code
_entity_poly.pdbx_strand_id
1 'polypeptide(L)' 'MSASQAISTAKAGIDTSIVNLLQSALAVCFGLMIIGLVGFSHIDVLHNAAHDSRHANAFPCH' A
#
# COMPACT_ATOMS: atom_id res chain seq x y z
N MET A 1 -1.48 -55.14 6.80
CA MET A 1 -2.31 -53.96 7.14
C MET A 1 -1.40 -52.74 7.07
N SER A 2 -1.53 -51.98 5.99
CA SER A 2 -0.65 -50.87 5.61
C SER A 2 -0.86 -49.66 6.53
N ALA A 3 0.21 -49.09 7.07
CA ALA A 3 0.16 -47.88 7.89
C ALA A 3 -0.10 -46.66 6.98
N SER A 4 -1.22 -45.98 7.20
CA SER A 4 -1.54 -44.69 6.58
C SER A 4 -0.66 -43.61 7.21
N GLN A 5 0.33 -43.10 6.47
CA GLN A 5 1.07 -41.91 6.88
C GLN A 5 0.30 -40.67 6.42
N ALA A 6 -0.19 -39.90 7.39
CA ALA A 6 -0.79 -38.60 7.13
C ALA A 6 0.29 -37.62 6.65
N ILE A 7 0.12 -37.09 5.43
CA ILE A 7 0.92 -35.99 4.90
C ILE A 7 0.61 -34.75 5.73
N SER A 8 1.50 -34.43 6.67
CA SER A 8 1.44 -33.17 7.43
C SER A 8 1.85 -32.04 6.49
N THR A 9 0.86 -31.36 5.89
CA THR A 9 1.06 -30.06 5.25
C THR A 9 1.35 -29.06 6.36
N ALA A 10 2.62 -28.71 6.56
CA ALA A 10 2.99 -27.60 7.41
C ALA A 10 2.53 -26.29 6.74
N LYS A 11 1.39 -25.75 7.20
CA LYS A 11 1.05 -24.35 6.93
C LYS A 11 2.09 -23.50 7.65
N ALA A 12 2.95 -22.82 6.90
CA ALA A 12 3.79 -21.78 7.47
C ALA A 12 2.86 -20.78 8.18
N GLY A 13 2.94 -20.75 9.52
CA GLY A 13 2.20 -19.81 10.35
C GLY A 13 2.79 -18.43 10.11
N ILE A 14 2.21 -17.69 9.16
CA ILE A 14 2.59 -16.31 8.93
C ILE A 14 1.99 -15.51 10.09
N ASP A 15 2.85 -14.91 10.90
CA ASP A 15 2.43 -14.03 11.98
C ASP A 15 1.66 -12.84 11.37
N THR A 16 0.37 -12.75 11.70
CA THR A 16 -0.52 -11.71 11.17
C THR A 16 -0.05 -10.31 11.58
N SER A 17 0.65 -10.18 12.70
CA SER A 17 1.24 -8.90 13.12
C SER A 17 2.32 -8.42 12.15
N ILE A 18 3.18 -9.33 11.67
CA ILE A 18 4.21 -9.02 10.68
C ILE A 18 3.58 -8.64 9.35
N VAL A 19 2.52 -9.35 8.91
CA VAL A 19 1.79 -9.01 7.68
C VAL A 19 1.14 -7.63 7.79
N ASN A 20 0.51 -7.32 8.91
CA ASN A 20 -0.11 -6.01 9.14
C ASN A 20 0.92 -4.89 9.14
N LEU A 21 2.08 -5.11 9.77
CA LEU A 21 3.17 -4.15 9.76
C LEU A 21 3.71 -3.94 8.34
N LEU A 22 3.91 -5.02 7.57
CA LEU A 22 4.39 -4.94 6.20
C LEU A 22 3.39 -4.21 5.30
N GLN A 23 2.10 -4.50 5.44
CA GLN A 23 1.03 -3.83 4.70
C GLN A 23 1.00 -2.33 5.01
N SER A 24 1.07 -1.96 6.29
CA SER A 24 1.12 -0.56 6.71
C SER A 24 2.38 0.14 6.20
N ALA A 25 3.53 -0.51 6.28
CA ALA A 25 4.79 0.04 5.81
C ALA A 25 4.76 0.29 4.30
N LEU A 26 4.24 -0.66 3.52
CA LEU A 26 4.07 -0.49 2.07
C LEU A 26 3.09 0.63 1.73
N ALA A 27 1.97 0.74 2.45
CA ALA A 27 1.01 1.83 2.26
C ALA A 27 1.66 3.21 2.51
N VAL A 28 2.43 3.34 3.59
CA VAL A 28 3.15 4.58 3.91
C VAL A 28 4.22 4.88 2.86
N CYS A 29 5.06 3.90 2.53
CA CYS A 29 6.09 4.05 1.49
C CYS A 29 5.49 4.46 0.14
N PHE A 30 4.37 3.85 -0.25
CA PHE A 30 3.68 4.21 -1.47
C PHE A 30 3.12 5.64 -1.43
N GLY A 31 2.49 6.03 -0.32
CA GLY A 31 2.03 7.41 -0.12
C GLY A 31 3.17 8.42 -0.23
N LEU A 32 4.31 8.16 0.43
CA LEU A 32 5.50 9.00 0.34
C LEU A 32 6.06 9.07 -1.09
N MET A 33 6.05 7.94 -1.81
CA MET A 33 6.48 7.90 -3.21
C MET A 33 5.60 8.79 -4.09
N ILE A 34 4.27 8.72 -3.95
CA ILE A 34 3.35 9.57 -4.73
C ILE A 34 3.59 11.04 -4.44
N ILE A 35 3.71 11.42 -3.16
CA ILE A 35 4.00 12.81 -2.76
C ILE A 35 5.33 13.27 -3.35
N GLY A 36 6.38 12.43 -3.29
CA GLY A 36 7.69 12.75 -3.84
C GLY A 36 7.70 12.88 -5.36
N LEU A 37 7.14 11.91 -6.08
CA LEU A 37 7.14 11.88 -7.54
C LEU A 37 6.35 13.02 -8.15
N VAL A 38 5.18 13.33 -7.59
CA VAL A 38 4.30 14.35 -8.15
C VAL A 38 4.66 15.74 -7.62
N GLY A 39 4.98 15.85 -6.33
CA GLY A 39 5.35 17.12 -5.69
C GLY A 39 6.65 17.72 -6.22
N PHE A 40 7.64 16.89 -6.58
CA PHE A 40 8.93 17.33 -7.14
C PHE A 40 9.07 17.02 -8.64
N SER A 41 7.96 16.78 -9.34
CA SER A 41 8.00 16.56 -10.78
C SER A 41 8.48 17.81 -11.50
N HIS A 42 9.39 17.64 -12.47
CA HIS A 42 9.75 18.70 -13.41
C HIS A 42 8.70 18.88 -14.53
N ILE A 43 7.69 17.99 -14.57
CA ILE A 43 6.61 18.06 -15.55
C ILE A 43 5.49 18.87 -14.91
N ASP A 44 5.35 20.13 -15.32
CA ASP A 44 4.36 21.07 -14.76
C ASP A 44 2.93 20.50 -14.75
N VAL A 45 2.57 19.71 -15.78
CA VAL A 45 1.27 19.04 -15.87
C VAL A 45 1.01 18.11 -14.68
N LEU A 46 2.01 17.33 -14.26
CA LEU A 46 1.85 16.37 -13.18
C LEU A 46 1.73 17.07 -11.82
N HIS A 47 2.55 18.08 -11.58
CA HIS A 47 2.50 18.91 -10.38
C HIS A 47 1.17 19.66 -10.27
N ASN A 48 0.72 20.30 -11.36
CA ASN A 48 -0.55 21.02 -11.41
C ASN A 48 -1.75 20.08 -11.20
N ALA A 49 -1.73 18.89 -11.80
CA ALA A 49 -2.79 17.89 -11.60
C ALA A 49 -2.91 17.46 -10.13
N ALA A 50 -1.81 17.34 -9.38
CA ALA A 50 -1.87 17.09 -7.93
C ALA A 50 -2.42 18.28 -7.14
N HIS A 51 -2.00 19.49 -7.49
CA HIS A 51 -2.54 20.70 -6.87
C HIS A 51 -4.05 20.82 -7.08
N ASP A 52 -4.52 20.58 -8.30
CA ASP A 52 -5.94 20.58 -8.67
C ASP A 52 -6.70 19.47 -7.96
N SER A 53 -6.11 18.27 -7.86
CA SER A 53 -6.72 17.15 -7.11
C SER A 53 -6.86 17.47 -5.62
N ARG A 54 -5.88 18.15 -5.02
CA ARG A 54 -5.97 18.65 -3.63
C ARG A 54 -7.08 19.69 -3.49
N HIS A 55 -7.21 20.59 -4.46
CA HIS A 55 -8.25 21.64 -4.44
C HIS A 55 -9.64 21.04 -4.65
N ALA A 56 -9.76 20.01 -5.50
CA ALA A 56 -10.99 19.26 -5.70
C ALA A 56 -11.36 18.45 -4.45
N ASN A 57 -10.38 17.82 -3.78
CA ASN A 57 -10.62 17.06 -2.55
C ASN A 57 -10.93 17.96 -1.33
N ALA A 58 -10.67 19.26 -1.42
CA ALA A 58 -11.00 20.26 -0.40
C ALA A 58 -12.46 20.76 -0.51
N PHE A 59 -13.39 19.88 -0.89
CA PHE A 59 -14.79 20.23 -1.14
C PHE A 59 -15.40 21.06 0.01
N PRO A 60 -16.09 22.18 -0.29
CA PRO A 60 -17.09 22.74 0.60
C PRO A 60 -18.33 21.83 0.61
N CYS A 61 -18.90 21.63 1.80
CA CYS A 61 -20.13 20.90 2.03
C CYS A 61 -21.35 21.67 1.51
N HIS A 62 -21.97 21.14 0.46
CA HIS A 62 -23.41 20.96 0.49
C HIS A 62 -23.72 19.48 0.30
#